data_AF-A0A2V1K071-F1
#
_entry.id   AF-A0A2V1K071-F1
#
_cell.length_a   1.000
_cell.length_b   1.000
_cell.length_c   1.000
_cell.angle_alpha   90.00
_cell.angle_beta   90.00
_cell.angle_gamma   90.00
#
_symmetry.space_group_name_H-M   'P 1'
#
loop_
_entity.id
_entity.type
_entity.pdbx_description
1 polymer ?
#
loop_
_entity_poly.entity_id
_entity_poly.type
_entity_poly.pdbx_seq_one_letter_code
_entity_poly.pdbx_strand_id
1 'polypeptide(L)'
;MATWRNSPELTNNERLLIHEGLYTEVAPGHVIEADLAGAPALRANQLLRHIPRGHIAVTFSACWIFTGWWPPGRMREVYAAHPKRTKPPAVYRHAVPEEFTRRIGGLMVTSPARTAVDLLLLEPLEEAMEGLLQLYGAHLTMAELRAHVDLEARRKKLPMVREIVNQFADYATWRRDTMIEAVREAAQETSGATSLPGDDHPSSSR
;
A
#
# COMPACT_ATOMS: atom_id res chain seq x y z
N MET A 1 22.49 -18.61 -2.04
CA MET A 1 21.28 -17.76 -1.99
C MET A 1 21.62 -16.51 -2.78
N ALA A 2 20.98 -16.27 -3.92
CA ALA A 2 21.22 -15.05 -4.69
C ALA A 2 20.71 -13.87 -3.85
N THR A 3 21.63 -12.99 -3.44
CA THR A 3 21.28 -11.82 -2.63
C THR A 3 21.01 -10.65 -3.56
N TRP A 4 19.85 -10.00 -3.40
CA TRP A 4 19.46 -8.81 -4.16
C TRP A 4 20.45 -7.63 -4.04
N ARG A 5 21.35 -7.68 -3.07
CA ARG A 5 22.37 -6.65 -2.80
C ARG A 5 23.35 -6.40 -3.95
N ASN A 6 23.53 -7.39 -4.83
CA ASN A 6 24.45 -7.31 -5.97
C ASN A 6 23.73 -7.57 -7.29
N SER A 7 22.42 -7.35 -7.35
CA SER A 7 21.67 -7.52 -8.59
C SER A 7 22.15 -6.53 -9.66
N PRO A 8 22.19 -6.95 -10.93
CA PRO A 8 22.39 -6.01 -12.03
C PRO A 8 21.23 -5.00 -12.06
N GLU A 9 21.49 -3.82 -12.63
CA GLU A 9 20.41 -2.90 -12.94
C GLU A 9 19.44 -3.53 -13.95
N LEU A 10 18.16 -3.17 -13.83
CA LEU A 10 17.15 -3.51 -14.83
C LEU A 10 17.59 -3.05 -16.22
N THR A 11 17.45 -3.91 -17.20
CA THR A 11 17.63 -3.61 -18.62
C THR A 11 16.56 -2.63 -19.12
N ASN A 12 16.79 -2.00 -20.28
CA ASN A 12 15.77 -1.12 -20.88
C ASN A 12 14.47 -1.86 -21.23
N ASN A 13 14.58 -3.13 -21.63
CA ASN A 13 13.40 -3.96 -21.94
C ASN A 13 12.58 -4.24 -20.68
N GLU A 14 13.23 -4.58 -19.55
CA GLU A 14 12.50 -4.81 -18.29
C GLU A 14 11.84 -3.52 -17.79
N ARG A 15 12.52 -2.37 -17.91
CA ARG A 15 11.93 -1.06 -17.58
C ARG A 15 10.68 -0.77 -18.42
N LEU A 16 10.74 -1.07 -19.73
CA LEU A 16 9.60 -0.93 -20.63
C LEU A 16 8.45 -1.86 -20.23
N LEU A 17 8.74 -3.13 -19.94
CA LEU A 17 7.71 -4.10 -19.53
C LEU A 17 7.06 -3.73 -18.18
N ILE A 18 7.80 -3.13 -17.26
CA ILE A 18 7.24 -2.56 -16.02
C ILE A 18 6.33 -1.38 -16.33
N HIS A 19 6.77 -0.47 -17.20
CA HIS A 19 5.98 0.70 -17.61
C HIS A 19 4.64 0.28 -18.25
N GLU A 20 4.65 -0.75 -19.10
CA GLU A 20 3.45 -1.31 -19.72
C GLU A 20 2.60 -2.17 -18.76
N GLY A 21 2.99 -2.28 -17.48
CA GLY A 21 2.28 -3.06 -16.48
C GLY A 21 2.33 -4.58 -16.68
N LEU A 22 3.21 -5.06 -17.57
CA LEU A 22 3.38 -6.48 -17.85
C LEU A 22 4.27 -7.15 -16.81
N TYR A 23 5.29 -6.45 -16.33
CA TYR A 23 6.22 -6.92 -15.31
C TYR A 23 6.11 -6.08 -14.03
N THR A 24 6.53 -6.64 -12.91
CA THR A 24 6.72 -5.90 -11.65
C THR A 24 8.04 -6.28 -11.00
N GLU A 25 8.67 -5.32 -10.32
CA GLU A 25 9.90 -5.55 -9.56
C GLU A 25 9.56 -6.09 -8.17
N VAL A 26 10.13 -7.24 -7.80
CA VAL A 26 9.92 -7.92 -6.51
C VAL A 26 11.11 -7.80 -5.56
N ALA A 27 12.30 -7.60 -6.09
CA ALA A 27 13.50 -7.23 -5.36
C ALA A 27 14.35 -6.36 -6.28
N PRO A 28 15.31 -5.56 -5.75
CA PRO A 28 16.20 -4.79 -6.60
C PRO A 28 16.79 -5.64 -7.72
N GLY A 29 16.58 -5.23 -8.97
CA GLY A 29 17.05 -5.91 -10.18
C GLY A 29 16.40 -7.27 -10.47
N HIS A 30 15.30 -7.60 -9.80
CA HIS A 30 14.55 -8.84 -10.00
C HIS A 30 13.11 -8.52 -10.34
N VAL A 31 12.71 -8.93 -11.54
CA VAL A 31 11.36 -8.74 -12.06
C VAL A 31 10.66 -10.07 -12.27
N ILE A 32 9.34 -10.02 -12.22
CA ILE A 32 8.44 -11.14 -12.51
C ILE A 32 7.28 -10.63 -13.37
N GLU A 33 6.57 -11.54 -14.02
CA GLU A 33 5.30 -11.26 -14.66
C GLU A 33 4.28 -10.71 -13.64
N ALA A 34 3.52 -9.69 -14.03
CA ALA A 34 2.64 -8.96 -13.11
C ALA A 34 1.48 -9.81 -12.57
N ASP A 35 1.03 -10.82 -13.32
CA ASP A 35 0.00 -11.77 -12.91
C ASP A 35 0.44 -12.63 -11.71
N LEU A 36 1.74 -12.96 -11.62
CA LEU A 36 2.35 -13.63 -10.48
C LEU A 36 2.45 -12.75 -9.22
N ALA A 37 2.02 -11.48 -9.31
CA ALA A 37 1.94 -10.52 -8.22
C ALA A 37 0.53 -9.97 -7.99
N GLY A 38 -0.51 -10.56 -8.60
CA GLY A 38 -1.87 -10.01 -8.59
C GLY A 38 -2.54 -9.97 -7.21
N ALA A 39 -2.10 -10.80 -6.26
CA ALA A 39 -2.68 -10.89 -4.91
C ALA A 39 -1.62 -10.81 -3.80
N PRO A 40 -1.98 -10.38 -2.58
CA PRO A 40 -1.01 -10.30 -1.47
C PRO A 40 -0.28 -11.59 -1.17
N ALA A 41 -0.96 -12.74 -1.23
CA ALA A 41 -0.35 -14.05 -1.02
C ALA A 41 0.70 -14.39 -2.09
N LEU A 42 0.45 -14.01 -3.35
CA LEU A 42 1.39 -14.21 -4.44
C LEU A 42 2.61 -13.31 -4.27
N ARG A 43 2.40 -12.01 -4.02
CA ARG A 43 3.48 -11.04 -3.72
C ARG A 43 4.38 -11.52 -2.57
N ALA A 44 3.78 -11.94 -1.47
CA ALA A 44 4.53 -12.46 -0.33
C ALA A 44 5.34 -13.73 -0.67
N ASN A 45 4.80 -14.62 -1.50
CA ASN A 45 5.50 -15.82 -1.95
C ASN A 45 6.76 -15.47 -2.79
N GLN A 46 6.65 -14.47 -3.65
CA GLN A 46 7.77 -14.03 -4.49
C GLN A 46 8.87 -13.38 -3.62
N LEU A 47 8.47 -12.56 -2.65
CA LEU A 47 9.40 -11.90 -1.73
C LEU A 47 10.11 -12.89 -0.78
N LEU A 48 9.48 -14.03 -0.46
CA LEU A 48 10.02 -15.05 0.45
C LEU A 48 11.41 -15.55 0.04
N ARG A 49 11.74 -15.52 -1.26
CA ARG A 49 13.05 -15.94 -1.80
C ARG A 49 14.16 -14.93 -1.48
N HIS A 50 13.79 -13.69 -1.22
CA HIS A 50 14.70 -12.56 -1.00
C HIS A 50 14.80 -12.16 0.48
N ILE A 51 13.87 -12.64 1.31
CA ILE A 51 13.87 -12.42 2.75
C ILE A 51 14.56 -13.61 3.46
N PRO A 52 15.53 -13.37 4.35
CA PRO A 52 16.16 -14.46 5.08
C PRO A 52 15.16 -15.20 5.97
N ARG A 53 15.35 -16.51 6.12
CA ARG A 53 14.45 -17.36 6.90
C ARG A 53 14.24 -16.81 8.32
N GLY A 54 12.98 -16.84 8.77
CA GLY A 54 12.59 -16.35 10.10
C GLY A 54 12.50 -14.83 10.25
N HIS A 55 12.71 -14.07 9.18
CA HIS A 55 12.48 -12.62 9.16
C HIS A 55 11.03 -12.28 8.76
N ILE A 56 10.65 -11.06 9.08
CA ILE A 56 9.34 -10.47 8.87
C ILE A 56 9.48 -9.36 7.82
N ALA A 57 8.62 -9.32 6.82
CA ALA A 57 8.54 -8.18 5.90
C ALA A 57 7.94 -6.96 6.62
N VAL A 58 8.56 -5.80 6.44
CA VAL A 58 8.22 -4.54 7.11
C VAL A 58 8.24 -3.37 6.13
N THR A 59 7.78 -2.20 6.59
CA THR A 59 7.79 -0.93 5.83
C THR A 59 7.37 -1.10 4.37
N PHE A 60 8.19 -0.73 3.38
CA PHE A 60 7.82 -0.79 1.98
C PHE A 60 7.65 -2.22 1.46
N SER A 61 8.39 -3.20 1.97
CA SER A 61 8.16 -4.61 1.61
C SER A 61 6.81 -5.13 2.09
N ALA A 62 6.39 -4.76 3.31
CA ALA A 62 5.05 -5.06 3.76
C ALA A 62 4.00 -4.30 2.95
N CYS A 63 4.21 -2.99 2.73
CA CYS A 63 3.32 -2.15 1.91
C CYS A 63 3.07 -2.77 0.54
N TRP A 64 4.13 -3.14 -0.18
CA TRP A 64 4.02 -3.80 -1.48
C TRP A 64 3.28 -5.13 -1.42
N ILE A 65 3.52 -5.97 -0.41
CA ILE A 65 2.75 -7.20 -0.25
C ILE A 65 1.25 -6.88 -0.18
N PHE A 66 0.85 -5.86 0.58
CA PHE A 66 -0.56 -5.47 0.65
C PHE A 66 -1.06 -4.87 -0.66
N THR A 67 -0.39 -3.87 -1.21
CA THR A 67 -0.96 -2.96 -2.20
C THR A 67 -0.46 -3.20 -3.62
N GLY A 68 0.68 -3.89 -3.78
CA GLY A 68 1.42 -3.96 -5.03
C GLY A 68 2.18 -2.67 -5.38
N TRP A 69 2.11 -1.65 -4.53
CA TRP A 69 2.74 -0.36 -4.76
C TRP A 69 4.16 -0.27 -4.16
N TRP A 70 5.01 0.48 -4.83
CA TRP A 70 6.35 0.89 -4.40
C TRP A 70 6.55 2.39 -4.60
N PRO A 71 7.44 3.04 -3.83
CA PRO A 71 7.84 4.41 -4.09
C PRO A 71 8.34 4.64 -5.52
N PRO A 72 8.09 5.82 -6.11
CA PRO A 72 8.67 6.20 -7.40
C PRO A 72 10.20 6.08 -7.37
N GLY A 73 10.79 5.44 -8.38
CA GLY A 73 12.25 5.28 -8.46
C GLY A 73 12.81 3.91 -8.11
N ARG A 74 11.99 2.84 -8.23
CA ARG A 74 12.34 1.41 -8.09
C ARG A 74 12.49 0.91 -6.66
N MET A 75 12.41 -0.41 -6.51
CA MET A 75 12.72 -1.06 -5.25
C MET A 75 14.20 -0.89 -4.92
N ARG A 76 14.51 -0.04 -3.93
CA ARG A 76 15.89 0.21 -3.49
C ARG A 76 16.47 -0.97 -2.72
N GLU A 77 15.64 -1.58 -1.87
CA GLU A 77 16.01 -2.74 -1.06
C GLU A 77 14.79 -3.56 -0.64
N VAL A 78 15.04 -4.78 -0.17
CA VAL A 78 14.02 -5.60 0.50
C VAL A 78 14.08 -5.32 2.00
N TYR A 79 12.98 -4.82 2.54
CA TYR A 79 12.83 -4.40 3.93
C TYR A 79 12.37 -5.57 4.80
N ALA A 80 13.27 -6.02 5.68
CA ALA A 80 13.00 -7.11 6.60
C ALA A 80 13.43 -6.76 8.04
N ALA A 81 12.72 -7.33 9.01
CA ALA A 81 13.03 -7.28 10.43
C ALA A 81 13.26 -8.71 10.97
N HIS A 82 14.14 -8.86 11.96
CA HIS A 82 14.23 -10.11 12.72
C HIS A 82 13.43 -9.96 14.03
N PRO A 83 12.61 -10.93 14.44
CA PRO A 83 11.73 -10.81 15.62
C PRO A 83 12.51 -10.54 16.93
N LYS A 84 13.74 -11.04 17.02
CA LYS A 84 14.58 -10.97 18.24
C LYS A 84 15.93 -10.25 18.08
N ARG A 85 16.27 -9.77 16.88
CA ARG A 85 17.63 -9.28 16.58
C ARG A 85 17.56 -7.95 15.84
N THR A 86 18.52 -7.08 16.15
CA THR A 86 18.62 -5.72 15.60
C THR A 86 19.80 -5.56 14.63
N LYS A 87 20.44 -6.67 14.24
CA LYS A 87 21.63 -6.70 13.36
C LYS A 87 21.24 -6.98 11.89
N PRO A 88 22.05 -6.53 10.91
CA PRO A 88 21.87 -6.84 9.49
C PRO A 88 21.66 -8.35 9.25
N PRO A 89 20.86 -8.75 8.25
CA PRO A 89 20.33 -7.98 7.12
C PRO A 89 19.07 -7.16 7.41
N ALA A 90 18.62 -7.08 8.67
CA ALA A 90 17.44 -6.31 9.04
C ALA A 90 17.70 -4.80 8.96
N VAL A 91 17.05 -4.12 8.01
CA VAL A 91 16.98 -2.64 7.92
C VAL A 91 16.26 -2.08 9.14
N TYR A 92 15.37 -2.87 9.74
CA TYR A 92 14.58 -2.52 10.91
C TYR A 92 15.23 -3.01 12.22
N ARG A 93 15.63 -2.08 13.09
CA ARG A 93 16.37 -2.34 14.34
C ARG A 93 15.50 -2.52 15.59
N HIS A 94 14.20 -2.77 15.44
CA HIS A 94 13.31 -3.05 16.57
C HIS A 94 12.68 -4.44 16.45
N ALA A 95 12.54 -5.13 17.59
CA ALA A 95 11.71 -6.32 17.63
C ALA A 95 10.29 -5.97 17.16
N VAL A 96 9.72 -6.82 16.31
CA VAL A 96 8.32 -6.71 15.89
C VAL A 96 7.53 -7.75 16.70
N PRO A 97 6.70 -7.31 17.66
CA PRO A 97 5.85 -8.21 18.42
C PRO A 97 4.92 -9.03 17.50
N GLU A 98 4.66 -10.28 17.88
CA GLU A 98 3.93 -11.23 17.03
C GLU A 98 2.48 -10.78 16.80
N GLU A 99 1.87 -10.12 17.78
CA GLU A 99 0.52 -9.53 17.70
C GLU A 99 0.36 -8.47 16.60
N PHE A 100 1.48 -7.87 16.16
CA PHE A 100 1.49 -6.91 15.06
C PHE A 100 1.94 -7.54 13.74
N THR A 101 1.97 -8.87 13.67
CA THR A 101 2.33 -9.60 12.47
C THR A 101 1.26 -10.59 12.06
N ARG A 102 1.25 -10.96 10.78
CA ARG A 102 0.41 -12.01 10.25
C ARG A 102 1.13 -12.77 9.15
N ARG A 103 0.74 -14.01 8.92
CA ARG A 103 1.30 -14.83 7.84
C ARG A 103 0.52 -14.61 6.54
N ILE A 104 1.23 -14.26 5.47
CA ILE A 104 0.69 -14.08 4.11
C ILE A 104 1.59 -14.86 3.15
N GLY A 105 1.04 -15.75 2.32
CA GLY A 105 1.84 -16.47 1.31
C GLY A 105 3.06 -17.23 1.86
N GLY A 106 3.02 -17.65 3.13
CA GLY A 106 4.13 -18.31 3.82
C GLY A 106 5.13 -17.37 4.53
N LEU A 107 5.05 -16.06 4.30
CA LEU A 107 5.92 -15.04 4.87
C LEU A 107 5.24 -14.32 6.05
N MET A 108 5.99 -14.01 7.09
CA MET A 108 5.49 -13.13 8.16
C MET A 108 5.58 -11.68 7.71
N VAL A 109 4.52 -10.91 7.93
CA VAL A 109 4.39 -9.51 7.48
C VAL A 109 3.79 -8.69 8.61
N THR A 110 4.22 -7.45 8.81
CA THR A 110 3.54 -6.53 9.72
C THR A 110 2.09 -6.31 9.32
N SER A 111 1.20 -6.07 10.29
CA SER A 111 -0.19 -5.69 9.99
C SER A 111 -0.23 -4.38 9.18
N PRO A 112 -1.32 -4.08 8.45
CA PRO A 112 -1.44 -2.81 7.72
C PRO A 112 -1.22 -1.58 8.60
N ALA A 113 -1.84 -1.56 9.80
CA ALA A 113 -1.71 -0.44 10.73
C ALA A 113 -0.28 -0.27 11.25
N ARG A 114 0.39 -1.38 11.59
CA ARG A 114 1.81 -1.36 11.98
C ARG A 114 2.70 -0.91 10.84
N THR A 115 2.47 -1.41 9.64
CA THR A 115 3.21 -1.02 8.43
C THR A 115 3.09 0.48 8.19
N ALA A 116 1.88 1.04 8.26
CA ALA A 116 1.64 2.47 8.09
C ALA A 116 2.40 3.32 9.12
N VAL A 117 2.37 2.93 10.40
CA VAL A 117 3.11 3.65 11.45
C VAL A 117 4.62 3.51 11.26
N ASP A 118 5.11 2.33 10.89
CA ASP A 118 6.54 2.12 10.61
C ASP A 118 7.03 2.97 9.42
N LEU A 119 6.23 3.10 8.35
CA LEU A 119 6.52 4.00 7.24
C LEU A 119 6.71 5.45 7.73
N LEU A 120 5.74 5.98 8.48
CA LEU A 120 5.77 7.37 8.98
C LEU A 120 6.91 7.63 9.97
N LEU A 121 7.36 6.60 10.70
CA LEU A 121 8.45 6.73 11.67
C LEU A 121 9.84 6.69 11.03
N LEU A 122 10.02 5.86 10.00
CA LEU A 122 11.33 5.43 9.54
C LEU A 122 11.68 5.89 8.14
N GLU A 123 10.70 6.03 7.26
CA GLU A 123 10.92 6.31 5.85
C GLU A 123 10.79 7.81 5.55
N PRO A 124 11.27 8.28 4.38
CA PRO A 124 11.05 9.64 3.92
C PRO A 124 9.56 9.98 3.90
N LEU A 125 9.19 11.16 4.41
CA LEU A 125 7.78 11.51 4.63
C LEU A 125 6.94 11.45 3.35
N GLU A 126 7.48 11.91 2.22
CA GLU A 126 6.78 11.88 0.92
C GLU A 126 6.41 10.45 0.50
N GLU A 127 7.40 9.54 0.47
CA GLU A 127 7.20 8.13 0.16
C GLU A 127 6.31 7.43 1.20
N ALA A 128 6.44 7.79 2.48
CA ALA A 128 5.62 7.24 3.57
C ALA A 128 4.14 7.65 3.44
N MET A 129 3.86 8.88 3.05
CA MET A 129 2.50 9.38 2.85
C MET A 129 1.81 8.70 1.67
N GLU A 130 2.53 8.47 0.56
CA GLU A 130 2.00 7.68 -0.55
C GLU A 130 1.71 6.24 -0.13
N GLY A 131 2.64 5.59 0.59
CA GLY A 131 2.42 4.25 1.11
C GLY A 131 1.23 4.16 2.08
N LEU A 132 1.02 5.18 2.92
CA LEU A 132 -0.16 5.30 3.79
C LEU A 132 -1.46 5.39 2.97
N LEU A 133 -1.49 6.23 1.93
CA LEU A 133 -2.65 6.37 1.04
C LEU A 133 -3.00 5.03 0.36
N GLN A 134 -1.99 4.30 -0.11
CA GLN A 134 -2.17 2.98 -0.74
C GLN A 134 -2.72 1.95 0.24
N LEU A 135 -2.19 1.91 1.47
CA LEU A 135 -2.69 1.03 2.52
C LEU A 135 -4.13 1.37 2.92
N TYR A 136 -4.43 2.66 3.09
CA TYR A 136 -5.77 3.13 3.45
C TYR A 136 -6.82 2.82 2.37
N GLY A 137 -6.42 2.82 1.09
CA GLY A 137 -7.33 2.55 -0.03
C GLY A 137 -7.98 1.16 0.00
N ALA A 138 -7.33 0.14 0.58
CA ALA A 138 -7.83 -1.24 0.50
C ALA A 138 -7.55 -2.14 1.72
N HIS A 139 -6.70 -1.72 2.65
CA HIS A 139 -6.15 -2.62 3.69
C HIS A 139 -6.11 -2.02 5.09
N LEU A 140 -6.50 -0.76 5.27
CA LEU A 140 -6.39 -0.06 6.54
C LEU A 140 -7.56 0.90 6.73
N THR A 141 -8.16 0.88 7.92
CA THR A 141 -9.14 1.89 8.34
C THR A 141 -8.50 2.93 9.27
N MET A 142 -9.14 4.10 9.37
CA MET A 142 -8.70 5.14 10.32
C MET A 142 -8.78 4.68 11.77
N ALA A 143 -9.77 3.83 12.10
CA ALA A 143 -9.94 3.28 13.44
C ALA A 143 -8.76 2.38 13.83
N GLU A 144 -8.36 1.46 12.93
CA GLU A 144 -7.20 0.60 13.14
C GLU A 144 -5.89 1.40 13.25
N LEU A 145 -5.72 2.43 12.41
CA LEU A 145 -4.53 3.28 12.45
C LEU A 145 -4.42 4.04 13.77
N ARG A 146 -5.51 4.68 14.22
CA ARG A 146 -5.55 5.40 15.51
C ARG A 146 -5.30 4.46 16.68
N ALA A 147 -6.00 3.32 16.71
CA ALA A 147 -5.80 2.30 17.74
C ALA A 147 -4.33 1.84 17.81
N HIS A 148 -3.67 1.67 16.66
CA HIS A 148 -2.26 1.27 16.65
C HIS A 148 -1.32 2.38 17.16
N VAL A 149 -1.56 3.64 16.79
CA VAL A 149 -0.81 4.79 17.32
C VAL A 149 -0.97 4.94 18.84
N ASP A 150 -2.15 4.62 19.39
CA ASP A 150 -2.41 4.64 20.83
C ASP A 150 -1.72 3.51 21.60
N LEU A 151 -1.59 2.33 20.98
CA LEU A 151 -0.88 1.19 21.56
C LEU A 151 0.64 1.38 21.59
N GLU A 152 1.20 2.10 20.62
CA GLU A 152 2.64 2.37 20.58
C GLU A 152 3.03 3.31 21.72
N ALA A 153 3.91 2.83 22.60
CA ALA A 153 4.52 3.66 23.64
C ALA A 153 6.02 3.81 23.35
N ARG A 154 6.58 4.99 23.68
CA ARG A 154 8.05 5.22 23.80
C ARG A 154 8.85 5.24 22.49
N ARG A 155 8.33 5.81 21.40
CA ARG A 155 9.15 6.17 20.23
C ARG A 155 9.32 7.68 20.09
N LYS A 156 10.56 8.13 19.85
CA LYS A 156 10.92 9.56 19.81
C LYS A 156 10.07 10.39 18.84
N LYS A 157 9.75 9.83 17.66
CA LYS A 157 8.96 10.52 16.61
C LYS A 157 7.45 10.29 16.71
N LEU A 158 6.97 9.53 17.69
CA LEU A 158 5.54 9.18 17.77
C LEU A 158 4.60 10.39 17.92
N PRO A 159 4.92 11.47 18.66
CA PRO A 159 4.05 12.64 18.73
C PRO A 159 3.82 13.28 17.36
N MET A 160 4.86 13.36 16.52
CA MET A 160 4.76 13.86 15.15
C MET A 160 3.89 12.93 14.29
N VAL A 161 4.06 11.61 14.40
CA VAL A 161 3.24 10.64 13.67
C VAL A 161 1.77 10.73 14.09
N ARG A 162 1.50 10.91 15.38
CA ARG A 162 0.15 11.11 15.90
C ARG A 162 -0.51 12.35 15.28
N GLU A 163 0.24 13.44 15.18
CA GLU A 163 -0.24 14.66 14.53
C GLU A 163 -0.54 14.44 13.05
N ILE A 164 0.36 13.78 12.30
CA ILE A 164 0.13 13.41 10.90
C ILE A 164 -1.13 12.55 10.75
N VAL A 165 -1.33 11.55 11.62
CA VAL A 165 -2.52 10.67 11.58
C VAL A 165 -3.81 11.44 11.88
N ASN A 166 -3.77 12.44 12.76
CA ASN A 166 -4.92 13.30 13.01
C ASN A 166 -5.28 14.12 11.78
N GLN A 167 -4.30 14.81 11.17
CA GLN A 167 -4.50 15.60 9.95
C GLN A 167 -4.95 14.72 8.77
N PHE A 168 -4.40 13.51 8.67
CA PHE A 168 -4.80 12.55 7.65
C PHE A 168 -6.27 12.10 7.82
N ALA A 169 -6.76 12.02 9.06
CA ALA A 169 -8.17 11.69 9.32
C ALA A 169 -9.12 12.77 8.79
N ASP A 170 -8.74 14.04 8.93
CA ASP A 170 -9.49 15.18 8.42
C ASP A 170 -9.50 15.15 6.89
N TYR A 171 -8.34 14.91 6.27
CA TYR A 171 -8.24 14.70 4.82
C TYR A 171 -9.09 13.52 4.33
N ALA A 172 -9.06 12.38 5.01
CA ALA A 172 -9.81 11.19 4.62
C ALA A 172 -11.33 11.40 4.72
N THR A 173 -11.76 12.21 5.67
CA THR A 173 -13.17 12.60 5.83
C THR A 173 -13.58 13.54 4.69
N TRP A 174 -12.83 14.62 4.49
CA TRP A 174 -13.05 15.54 3.38
C TRP A 174 -13.09 14.84 2.02
N ARG A 175 -12.14 13.92 1.75
CA ARG A 175 -12.08 13.17 0.49
C ARG A 175 -13.32 12.30 0.28
N ARG A 176 -13.80 11.64 1.35
CA ARG A 176 -15.01 10.81 1.29
C ARG A 176 -16.23 11.67 0.96
N ASP A 177 -16.41 12.77 1.67
CA ASP A 177 -17.57 13.66 1.50
C ASP A 177 -17.57 14.26 0.09
N THR A 178 -16.42 14.73 -0.38
CA THR A 178 -16.23 15.23 -1.75
C THR A 178 -16.61 14.18 -2.80
N MET A 179 -16.21 12.92 -2.61
CA MET A 179 -16.57 11.84 -3.54
C MET A 179 -18.06 11.53 -3.54
N ILE A 180 -18.71 11.56 -2.36
CA ILE A 180 -20.14 11.32 -2.23
C ILE A 180 -20.93 12.39 -2.98
N GLU A 181 -20.56 13.66 -2.84
CA GLU A 181 -21.21 14.76 -3.56
C GLU A 181 -21.02 14.63 -5.07
N ALA A 182 -19.80 14.36 -5.54
CA ALA A 182 -19.55 14.15 -6.97
C ALA A 182 -20.38 13.00 -7.57
N VAL A 183 -20.55 11.89 -6.84
CA VAL A 183 -21.39 10.76 -7.28
C VAL A 183 -22.87 11.14 -7.30
N ARG A 184 -23.34 11.95 -6.34
CA ARG A 184 -24.73 12.45 -6.30
C ARG A 184 -25.02 13.36 -7.49
N GLU A 185 -24.11 14.29 -7.79
CA GLU A 185 -24.22 15.18 -8.95
C GLU A 185 -24.29 14.39 -10.26
N ALA A 186 -23.37 13.44 -10.47
CA ALA A 186 -23.39 12.58 -11.65
C ALA A 186 -24.69 11.75 -11.79
N ALA A 187 -25.24 11.28 -10.67
CA ALA A 187 -26.52 10.55 -10.67
C ALA A 187 -27.71 11.45 -11.02
N GLN A 188 -27.70 12.72 -10.59
CA GLN A 188 -28.74 13.70 -10.94
C GLN A 188 -28.70 14.08 -12.41
N GLU A 189 -27.51 14.27 -13.00
CA GLU A 189 -27.33 14.53 -14.43
C GLU A 189 -27.84 13.36 -15.29
N THR A 190 -27.55 12.12 -14.86
CA THR A 190 -28.02 10.90 -15.54
C THR A 190 -29.55 10.74 -15.46
N SER A 191 -30.16 11.10 -14.32
CA SER A 191 -31.61 11.04 -14.12
C SER A 191 -32.35 12.15 -14.91
N GLY A 192 -31.77 13.35 -15.00
CA GLY A 192 -32.31 14.46 -15.79
C GLY A 192 -32.33 14.21 -17.31
N ALA A 193 -31.36 13.43 -17.82
CA ALA A 193 -31.27 13.07 -19.24
C ALA A 193 -32.30 12.01 -19.70
N THR A 194 -33.05 11.38 -18.78
CA THR A 194 -34.02 10.31 -19.10
C THR A 194 -35.45 10.83 -19.32
N SER A 195 -35.67 12.15 -19.31
CA SER A 195 -36.96 12.74 -19.72
C SER A 195 -37.10 12.67 -21.24
N LEU A 196 -37.66 11.57 -21.76
CA LEU A 196 -38.05 11.42 -23.16
C LEU A 196 -38.98 12.58 -23.58
N PRO A 197 -38.86 13.14 -24.81
CA PRO A 197 -39.83 14.08 -25.31
C PRO A 197 -41.19 13.40 -25.37
N GLY A 198 -42.20 14.00 -24.75
CA GLY A 198 -43.57 13.50 -24.81
C GLY A 198 -44.01 13.35 -26.27
N ASP A 199 -44.56 12.18 -26.60
CA ASP A 199 -45.24 11.93 -27.86
C ASP A 199 -46.45 12.87 -27.97
N ASP A 200 -46.24 14.04 -28.58
CA ASP A 200 -47.31 14.91 -29.07
C ASP A 200 -47.98 14.21 -30.26
N HIS A 201 -48.98 13.38 -29.98
CA HIS A 201 -49.91 12.90 -31.00
C HIS A 201 -50.90 14.03 -31.34
N PRO A 202 -50.94 14.52 -32.60
CA PRO A 202 -51.95 15.48 -33.01
C PRO A 202 -53.31 14.77 -33.05
N SER A 203 -54.23 15.25 -32.23
CA SER A 203 -55.63 14.85 -32.23
C SER A 203 -56.26 15.21 -33.59
N SER A 204 -56.50 14.20 -34.42
CA SER A 204 -57.27 14.33 -35.66
C SER A 204 -58.75 14.38 -35.33
N SER A 205 -59.34 15.56 -35.41
CA SER A 205 -60.78 15.79 -35.43
C SER A 205 -61.45 15.15 -36.64
N ARG A 206 -62.45 14.29 -36.41
CA ARG A 206 -63.59 14.06 -37.30
C ARG A 206 -64.83 13.79 -36.47
#